data_AF-A0A399PNG2-F1
#
_entry.id   AF-A0A399PNG2-F1
#
_cell.length_a   1.000
_cell.length_b   1.000
_cell.length_c   1.000
_cell.angle_alpha   90.00
_cell.angle_beta   90.00
_cell.angle_gamma   90.00
#
_symmetry.space_group_name_H-M   'P 1'
#
loop_
_entity.id
_entity.type
_entity.pdbx_description
1 polymer ?
#
loop_
_entity_poly.entity_id
_entity_poly.type
_entity_poly.pdbx_seq_one_letter_code
_entity_poly.pdbx_strand_id
1 'polypeptide(L)'
;MASVLYRLGSMAARRAWLVIVSWVVILGIGVGSFLAFAGTLGNSFDIPGTASGAVTDELAQTLPATAGGTGTVVYRTTDGSAFTDEQKADISALATSAGDLPGVARVVDPFAVTQQRANQAAQLQSGDAQITAGRSQLDAAQQQLDAGKAQLDAGQQQLAAA
;
A
#
# COMPACT_ATOMS: atom_id res chain seq x y z
N MET A 1 -43.12 -45.35 -25.16
CA MET A 1 -42.02 -44.75 -24.37
C MET A 1 -41.82 -45.44 -23.02
N ALA A 2 -42.87 -45.71 -22.24
CA ALA A 2 -42.76 -46.38 -20.93
C ALA A 2 -42.10 -47.78 -20.99
N SER A 3 -42.32 -48.56 -22.06
CA SER A 3 -41.71 -49.89 -22.22
C SER A 3 -40.19 -49.85 -22.40
N VAL A 4 -39.65 -48.79 -23.01
CA VAL A 4 -38.19 -48.63 -23.21
C VAL A 4 -37.52 -48.25 -21.89
N LEU A 5 -38.12 -47.34 -21.13
CA LEU A 5 -37.67 -46.95 -19.78
C LEU A 5 -37.77 -48.12 -18.80
N TYR A 6 -38.83 -48.93 -18.87
CA TYR A 6 -38.98 -50.13 -18.04
C TYR A 6 -37.90 -51.19 -18.33
N ARG A 7 -37.54 -51.38 -19.61
CA ARG A 7 -36.45 -52.30 -19.99
C ARG A 7 -35.08 -51.79 -19.56
N LEU A 8 -34.80 -50.49 -19.70
CA LEU A 8 -33.57 -49.86 -19.22
C LEU A 8 -33.47 -49.93 -17.69
N GLY A 9 -34.55 -49.58 -16.97
CA GLY A 9 -34.61 -49.64 -15.52
C GLY A 9 -34.46 -51.06 -14.98
N SER A 10 -35.14 -52.06 -15.58
CA SER A 10 -35.01 -53.45 -15.14
C SER A 10 -33.65 -54.08 -15.49
N MET A 11 -32.97 -53.62 -16.56
CA MET A 11 -31.60 -54.03 -16.86
C MET A 11 -30.60 -53.39 -15.89
N ALA A 12 -30.78 -52.09 -15.59
CA ALA A 12 -29.99 -51.39 -14.61
C ALA A 12 -30.14 -52.01 -13.21
N ALA A 13 -31.35 -52.39 -12.80
CA ALA A 13 -31.60 -53.06 -11.53
C ALA A 13 -31.00 -54.48 -11.48
N ARG A 14 -31.11 -55.27 -12.55
CA ARG A 14 -30.50 -56.61 -12.63
C ARG A 14 -28.97 -56.59 -12.61
N ARG A 15 -28.36 -55.49 -13.05
CA ARG A 15 -26.89 -55.28 -13.08
C ARG A 15 -26.50 -54.04 -12.28
N ALA A 16 -27.15 -53.80 -11.14
CA ALA A 16 -27.02 -52.58 -10.35
C ALA A 16 -25.55 -52.24 -10.04
N TRP A 17 -24.75 -53.25 -9.70
CA TRP A 17 -23.32 -53.08 -9.43
C TRP A 17 -22.52 -52.57 -10.62
N LEU A 18 -22.79 -53.02 -11.85
CA LEU A 18 -22.09 -52.52 -13.04
C LEU A 18 -22.46 -51.07 -13.34
N VAL A 19 -23.72 -50.70 -13.13
CA VAL A 19 -24.17 -49.31 -13.31
C VAL A 19 -23.54 -48.38 -12.28
N ILE A 20 -23.49 -48.81 -11.01
CA ILE A 20 -22.85 -48.05 -9.92
C ILE A 20 -21.36 -47.87 -10.20
N VAL A 21 -20.63 -48.95 -10.53
CA VAL A 21 -19.19 -48.87 -10.83
C VAL A 21 -18.94 -47.98 -12.05
N SER A 22 -19.74 -48.09 -13.10
CA SER A 22 -19.62 -47.21 -14.27
C SER A 22 -19.79 -45.74 -13.89
N TRP A 23 -20.75 -45.40 -13.03
CA TRP A 23 -20.94 -44.03 -12.55
C TRP A 23 -19.79 -43.55 -11.68
N VAL A 24 -19.27 -44.40 -10.78
CA VAL A 24 -18.10 -44.07 -9.96
C VAL A 24 -16.88 -43.81 -10.84
N VAL A 25 -16.67 -44.60 -11.90
CA VAL A 25 -15.58 -44.38 -12.86
C VAL A 25 -15.78 -43.06 -13.62
N ILE A 26 -16.97 -42.77 -14.12
CA ILE A 26 -17.27 -41.52 -14.83
C ILE A 26 -17.04 -40.30 -13.91
N LEU A 27 -17.53 -40.36 -12.67
CA LEU A 27 -17.30 -39.31 -11.68
C LEU A 27 -15.82 -39.18 -11.32
N GLY A 28 -15.12 -40.30 -11.15
CA GLY A 28 -13.68 -40.33 -10.88
C GLY A 28 -12.87 -39.69 -12.01
N ILE A 29 -13.22 -39.96 -13.27
CA ILE A 29 -12.61 -39.31 -14.44
C ILE A 29 -12.90 -37.81 -14.43
N GLY A 30 -14.14 -37.40 -14.15
CA GLY A 30 -14.53 -36.00 -14.07
C GLY A 30 -13.75 -35.23 -12.99
N VAL A 31 -13.72 -35.77 -11.77
CA VAL A 31 -12.97 -35.20 -10.64
C VAL A 31 -11.47 -35.20 -10.92
N GLY A 32 -10.92 -36.31 -11.44
CA GLY A 32 -9.50 -36.40 -11.77
C GLY A 32 -9.09 -35.40 -12.85
N SER A 33 -9.92 -35.21 -13.88
CA SER A 33 -9.68 -34.22 -14.93
C SER A 33 -9.75 -32.80 -14.38
N PHE A 34 -10.73 -32.50 -13.52
CA PHE A 34 -10.80 -31.21 -12.86
C PHE A 34 -9.54 -30.95 -12.01
N LEU A 35 -9.13 -31.90 -11.18
CA LEU A 35 -7.92 -31.73 -10.35
C LEU A 35 -6.64 -31.57 -11.17
N ALA A 36 -6.54 -32.25 -12.32
CA ALA A 36 -5.37 -32.18 -13.18
C ALA A 36 -5.33 -30.91 -14.08
N PHE A 37 -6.49 -30.35 -14.45
CA PHE A 37 -6.58 -29.34 -15.52
C PHE A 37 -7.38 -28.08 -15.18
N ALA A 38 -8.06 -27.99 -14.03
CA ALA A 38 -8.95 -26.85 -13.72
C ALA A 38 -8.23 -25.51 -13.54
N GLY A 39 -6.90 -25.51 -13.43
CA GLY A 39 -6.13 -24.30 -13.16
C GLY A 39 -6.46 -23.72 -11.78
N THR A 40 -6.02 -22.49 -11.53
CA THR A 40 -6.42 -21.73 -10.35
C THR A 40 -7.76 -21.08 -10.62
N LEU A 41 -8.73 -21.21 -9.71
CA LEU A 41 -9.96 -20.42 -9.76
C LEU A 41 -9.61 -18.97 -9.42
N GLY A 42 -9.13 -18.24 -10.42
CA GLY A 42 -8.84 -16.82 -10.35
C GLY A 42 -10.04 -16.00 -10.80
N ASN A 43 -10.27 -14.86 -10.15
CA ASN A 43 -11.29 -13.88 -10.57
C ASN A 43 -10.79 -12.98 -11.72
N SER A 44 -9.72 -13.39 -12.40
CA SER A 44 -9.06 -12.67 -13.49
C SER A 44 -9.37 -13.37 -14.82
N PHE A 45 -10.22 -12.75 -15.62
CA PHE A 45 -10.42 -13.12 -17.02
C PHE A 45 -9.50 -12.27 -17.88
N ASP A 46 -8.52 -12.90 -18.51
CA ASP A 46 -7.67 -12.26 -19.50
C ASP A 46 -8.13 -12.67 -20.91
N ILE A 47 -8.24 -11.71 -21.82
CA ILE A 47 -8.62 -11.94 -23.22
C ILE A 47 -7.38 -11.60 -24.07
N PRO A 48 -6.67 -12.62 -24.60
CA PRO A 48 -5.48 -12.39 -25.41
C PRO A 48 -5.77 -11.50 -26.62
N GLY A 49 -4.90 -10.53 -26.90
CA GLY A 49 -4.95 -9.69 -28.10
C GLY A 49 -5.85 -8.45 -28.01
N THR A 50 -6.30 -8.06 -26.82
CA THR A 50 -7.00 -6.79 -26.63
C THR A 50 -6.02 -5.61 -26.50
N ALA A 51 -6.44 -4.42 -26.95
CA ALA A 51 -5.64 -3.21 -26.80
C ALA A 51 -5.37 -2.86 -25.32
N SER A 52 -6.33 -3.16 -24.44
CA SER A 52 -6.16 -3.00 -22.99
C SER A 52 -5.12 -3.96 -22.42
N GLY A 53 -5.03 -5.19 -22.95
CA GLY A 53 -3.97 -6.15 -22.60
C GLY A 53 -2.58 -5.63 -22.95
N ALA A 54 -2.41 -5.11 -24.17
CA ALA A 54 -1.12 -4.55 -24.60
C ALA A 54 -0.66 -3.37 -23.73
N VAL A 55 -1.56 -2.48 -23.31
CA VAL A 55 -1.23 -1.39 -22.38
C VAL A 55 -0.85 -1.93 -21.00
N THR A 56 -1.51 -2.99 -20.56
CA THR A 56 -1.20 -3.64 -19.27
C THR A 56 0.18 -4.32 -19.32
N ASP A 57 0.50 -4.99 -20.43
CA ASP A 57 1.80 -5.61 -20.68
C ASP A 57 2.92 -4.56 -20.77
N GLU A 58 2.67 -3.43 -21.45
CA GLU A 58 3.62 -2.32 -21.54
C GLU A 58 3.82 -1.66 -20.17
N LEU A 59 2.74 -1.47 -19.40
CA LEU A 59 2.80 -0.95 -18.03
C LEU A 59 3.57 -1.90 -17.09
N ALA A 60 3.38 -3.21 -17.23
CA ALA A 60 4.14 -4.22 -16.47
C ALA A 60 5.63 -4.22 -16.84
N GLN A 61 5.98 -3.96 -18.09
CA GLN A 61 7.37 -3.85 -18.55
C GLN A 61 8.04 -2.53 -18.15
N THR A 62 7.32 -1.41 -18.22
CA THR A 62 7.87 -0.08 -17.96
C THR A 62 7.83 0.32 -16.48
N LEU A 63 6.78 -0.07 -15.75
CA LEU A 63 6.60 0.20 -14.32
C LEU A 63 6.39 -1.11 -13.54
N PRO A 64 7.38 -2.03 -13.53
CA PRO A 64 7.25 -3.33 -12.86
C PRO A 64 7.00 -3.18 -11.35
N ALA A 65 7.46 -2.10 -10.73
CA ALA A 65 7.23 -1.81 -9.32
C ALA A 65 5.75 -1.44 -8.99
N THR A 66 4.95 -1.08 -9.99
CA THR A 66 3.52 -0.75 -9.86
C THR A 66 2.60 -1.89 -10.27
N ALA A 67 3.15 -2.92 -10.94
CA ALA A 67 2.41 -4.11 -11.37
C ALA A 67 2.05 -5.09 -10.22
N GLY A 68 2.33 -4.72 -8.97
CA GLY A 68 2.04 -5.51 -7.78
C GLY A 68 0.70 -5.17 -7.12
N GLY A 69 0.21 -6.08 -6.26
CA GLY A 69 -0.94 -5.82 -5.41
C GLY A 69 -0.56 -5.06 -4.13
N THR A 70 -1.52 -4.32 -3.57
CA THR A 70 -1.38 -3.71 -2.24
C THR A 70 -2.14 -4.52 -1.20
N GLY A 71 -1.47 -4.91 -0.12
CA GLY A 71 -2.08 -5.55 1.05
C GLY A 71 -1.96 -4.67 2.28
N THR A 72 -3.04 -4.60 3.08
CA THR A 72 -3.04 -3.84 4.34
C THR A 72 -3.22 -4.79 5.52
N VAL A 73 -2.28 -4.71 6.47
CA VAL A 73 -2.36 -5.42 7.75
C VAL A 73 -2.70 -4.41 8.84
N VAL A 74 -3.72 -4.72 9.66
CA VAL A 74 -4.18 -3.83 10.74
C VAL A 74 -3.96 -4.53 12.08
N TYR A 75 -3.22 -3.86 12.97
CA TYR A 75 -2.99 -4.32 14.33
C TYR A 75 -3.94 -3.61 15.29
N ARG A 76 -4.43 -4.32 16.30
CA ARG A 76 -5.29 -3.78 17.36
C ARG A 76 -5.01 -4.47 18.68
N THR A 77 -5.03 -3.72 19.77
CA THR A 77 -5.06 -4.24 21.14
C THR A 77 -6.46 -4.81 21.48
N THR A 78 -6.52 -5.90 22.23
CA THR A 78 -7.79 -6.57 22.55
C THR A 78 -8.73 -5.71 23.40
N ASP A 79 -8.17 -4.82 24.20
CA ASP A 79 -8.85 -3.93 25.14
C ASP A 79 -9.06 -2.51 24.59
N GLY A 80 -8.54 -2.22 23.39
CA GLY A 80 -8.58 -0.88 22.79
C GLY A 80 -7.60 0.12 23.42
N SER A 81 -6.71 -0.34 24.30
CA SER A 81 -5.64 0.50 24.87
C SER A 81 -4.64 0.91 23.79
N ALA A 82 -3.89 1.99 24.05
CA ALA A 82 -2.80 2.39 23.17
C ALA A 82 -1.67 1.35 23.21
N PHE A 83 -0.98 1.16 22.08
CA PHE A 83 0.20 0.29 22.04
C PHE A 83 1.31 0.81 22.96
N THR A 84 1.91 -0.08 23.74
CA THR A 84 3.13 0.20 24.50
C THR A 84 4.32 0.35 23.54
N ASP A 85 5.41 0.92 24.02
CA ASP A 85 6.60 1.12 23.17
C ASP A 85 7.26 -0.21 22.80
N GLU A 86 7.18 -1.22 23.68
CA GLU A 86 7.61 -2.58 23.38
C GLU A 86 6.76 -3.19 22.26
N GLN A 87 5.43 -3.05 22.34
CA GLN A 87 4.53 -3.56 21.30
C GLN A 87 4.75 -2.87 19.95
N LYS A 88 5.03 -1.56 19.95
CA LYS A 88 5.39 -0.84 18.71
C LYS A 88 6.68 -1.39 18.13
N ALA A 89 7.71 -1.59 18.96
CA ALA A 89 8.99 -2.15 18.52
C ALA A 89 8.84 -3.55 17.92
N ASP A 90 8.02 -4.40 18.54
CA ASP A 90 7.72 -5.75 18.01
C ASP A 90 6.99 -5.70 16.67
N ILE A 91 6.00 -4.81 16.52
CA ILE A 91 5.28 -4.63 15.24
C ILE A 91 6.23 -4.09 14.16
N SER A 92 7.10 -3.14 14.49
CA SER A 92 8.11 -2.61 13.56
C SER A 92 9.10 -3.70 13.13
N ALA A 93 9.53 -4.56 14.05
CA ALA A 93 10.39 -5.71 13.75
C ALA A 93 9.67 -6.73 12.84
N LEU A 94 8.39 -6.99 13.09
CA LEU A 94 7.55 -7.85 12.25
C LEU A 94 7.34 -7.26 10.84
N ALA A 95 7.09 -5.94 10.75
CA ALA A 95 6.99 -5.26 9.46
C ALA A 95 8.30 -5.33 8.68
N THR A 96 9.45 -5.23 9.37
CA THR A 96 10.76 -5.36 8.75
C THR A 96 10.98 -6.77 8.20
N SER A 97 10.71 -7.81 9.00
CA SER A 97 10.86 -9.21 8.55
C SER A 97 9.89 -9.61 7.43
N ALA A 98 8.72 -8.97 7.35
CA ALA A 98 7.81 -9.15 6.23
C ALA A 98 8.38 -8.63 4.90
N GLY A 99 9.33 -7.68 4.95
CA GLY A 99 10.04 -7.18 3.76
C GLY A 99 10.99 -8.20 3.13
N ASP A 100 11.41 -9.21 3.91
CA ASP A 100 12.31 -10.27 3.43
C ASP A 100 11.55 -11.42 2.73
N LEU A 101 10.22 -11.37 2.71
CA LEU A 101 9.39 -12.41 2.10
C LEU A 101 9.47 -12.37 0.56
N PRO A 102 9.54 -13.54 -0.11
CA PRO A 102 9.51 -13.60 -1.57
C PRO A 102 8.25 -12.93 -2.13
N GLY A 103 8.44 -12.00 -3.07
CA GLY A 103 7.35 -11.28 -3.74
C GLY A 103 6.88 -10.00 -3.03
N VAL A 104 7.48 -9.64 -1.88
CA VAL A 104 7.21 -8.36 -1.22
C VAL A 104 8.19 -7.30 -1.72
N ALA A 105 7.69 -6.33 -2.49
CA ALA A 105 8.52 -5.26 -3.04
C ALA A 105 8.82 -4.14 -2.01
N ARG A 106 7.90 -3.90 -1.07
CA ARG A 106 8.01 -2.85 -0.06
C ARG A 106 7.08 -3.14 1.11
N VAL A 107 7.57 -2.91 2.32
CA VAL A 107 6.75 -2.82 3.53
C VAL A 107 6.88 -1.41 4.11
N VAL A 108 5.78 -0.90 4.66
CA VAL A 108 5.72 0.40 5.32
C VAL A 108 5.45 0.18 6.79
N ASP A 109 6.37 0.63 7.64
CA ASP A 109 6.16 0.65 9.09
C ASP A 109 5.24 1.83 9.48
N PRO A 110 4.05 1.57 10.07
CA PRO A 110 3.10 2.62 10.44
C PRO A 110 3.64 3.57 11.52
N PHE A 111 4.49 3.08 12.43
CA PHE A 111 5.02 3.89 13.53
C PHE A 111 6.17 4.79 13.06
N ALA A 112 7.02 4.30 12.16
CA ALA A 112 8.05 5.12 11.53
C ALA A 112 7.45 6.31 10.75
N VAL A 113 6.41 6.06 9.96
CA VAL A 113 5.71 7.13 9.21
C VAL A 113 5.04 8.13 10.14
N THR A 114 4.48 7.66 11.26
CA THR A 114 3.86 8.53 12.26
C THR A 114 4.89 9.43 12.93
N GLN A 115 6.04 8.87 13.32
CA GLN A 115 7.15 9.62 13.89
C GLN A 115 7.72 10.65 12.91
N GLN A 116 7.90 10.26 11.63
CA GLN A 116 8.38 11.17 10.60
C GLN A 116 7.44 12.37 10.44
N ARG A 117 6.13 12.15 10.42
CA ARG A 117 5.14 13.25 10.38
C ARG A 117 5.24 14.17 11.59
N ALA A 118 5.40 13.62 12.79
CA ALA A 118 5.55 14.40 14.00
C ALA A 118 6.81 15.28 13.95
N ASN A 119 7.93 14.71 13.48
CA ASN A 119 9.19 15.45 13.31
C ASN A 119 9.05 16.59 12.28
N GLN A 120 8.39 16.32 11.14
CA GLN A 120 8.12 17.35 10.12
C GLN A 120 7.24 18.47 10.67
N ALA A 121 6.19 18.13 11.44
CA ALA A 121 5.33 19.13 12.06
C ALA A 121 6.11 20.02 13.06
N ALA A 122 6.97 19.41 13.88
CA ALA A 122 7.84 20.15 14.80
C ALA A 122 8.83 21.07 14.05
N GLN A 123 9.36 20.62 12.91
CA GLN A 123 10.27 21.40 12.08
C GLN A 123 9.57 22.60 11.42
N LEU A 124 8.30 22.45 11.02
CA LEU A 124 7.51 23.56 10.50
C LEU A 124 7.27 24.62 11.58
N GLN A 125 6.91 24.18 12.80
CA GLN A 125 6.69 25.08 13.92
C GLN A 125 7.97 25.84 14.31
N SER A 126 9.12 25.17 14.32
CA SER A 126 10.40 25.83 14.60
C SER A 126 10.81 26.80 13.49
N GLY A 127 10.57 26.44 12.22
CA GLY A 127 10.77 27.32 11.08
C GLY A 127 9.94 28.61 11.16
N ASP A 128 8.67 28.51 11.53
CA ASP A 128 7.80 29.69 11.71
C ASP A 128 8.29 30.62 12.83
N ALA A 129 8.75 30.04 13.94
CA ALA A 129 9.35 30.82 15.04
C ALA A 129 10.64 31.54 14.59
N GLN A 130 11.49 30.87 13.82
CA GLN A 130 12.72 31.45 13.26
C GLN A 130 12.43 32.58 12.27
N ILE A 131 11.43 32.42 11.39
CA ILE A 131 11.02 33.46 10.46
C ILE A 131 10.52 34.69 11.21
N THR A 132 9.71 34.48 12.25
CA THR A 132 9.17 35.58 13.08
C THR A 132 10.28 36.32 13.81
N ALA A 133 11.21 35.60 14.43
CA ALA A 133 12.38 36.18 15.08
C ALA A 133 13.26 36.96 14.09
N GLY A 134 13.53 36.38 12.92
CA GLY A 134 14.31 37.02 11.86
C GLY A 134 13.67 38.31 11.34
N ARG A 135 12.34 38.35 11.17
CA ARG A 135 11.62 39.58 10.80
C ARG A 135 11.77 40.68 11.84
N SER A 136 11.60 40.35 13.12
CA SER A 136 11.80 41.32 14.21
C SER A 136 13.24 41.87 14.25
N GLN A 137 14.24 41.02 14.00
CA GLN A 137 15.64 41.45 13.88
C GLN A 137 15.88 42.37 12.69
N LEU A 138 15.26 42.08 11.53
CA LEU A 138 15.34 42.96 10.36
C LEU A 138 14.72 44.32 10.62
N ASP A 139 13.56 44.37 11.28
CA ASP A 139 12.91 45.63 11.64
C ASP A 139 13.78 46.46 12.60
N ALA A 140 14.38 45.82 13.61
CA ALA A 140 15.30 46.48 14.54
C ALA A 140 16.59 46.98 13.84
N ALA A 141 17.18 46.17 12.97
CA ALA A 141 18.36 46.55 12.20
C ALA A 141 18.06 47.72 11.24
N GLN A 142 16.88 47.74 10.63
CA GLN A 142 16.43 48.85 9.79
C GLN A 142 16.33 50.15 10.58
N GLN A 143 15.73 50.12 11.78
CA GLN A 143 15.67 51.30 12.66
C GLN A 143 17.07 51.82 13.04
N GLN A 144 18.03 50.93 13.29
CA GLN A 144 19.40 51.31 13.58
C GLN A 144 20.10 51.96 12.38
N LEU A 145 19.88 51.42 11.17
CA LEU A 145 20.40 52.00 9.94
C LEU A 145 19.85 53.42 9.69
N ASP A 146 18.56 53.61 9.92
CA ASP A 146 17.92 54.91 9.72
C ASP A 146 18.38 55.94 10.75
N ALA A 147 18.53 55.52 12.02
CA ALA A 147 19.13 56.37 13.06
C ALA A 147 20.59 56.74 12.76
N GLY A 148 21.39 55.77 12.28
CA GLY A 148 22.78 56.00 11.89
C GLY A 148 22.92 56.97 10.72
N LYS A 149 22.05 56.88 9.71
CA LYS A 149 21.99 57.85 8.60
C LYS A 149 21.67 59.25 9.09
N ALA A 150 20.66 59.40 9.95
CA ALA A 150 20.29 60.70 10.50
C ALA A 150 21.44 61.34 11.31
N GLN A 151 22.19 60.55 12.07
CA GLN A 151 23.39 61.02 12.78
C GLN A 151 24.50 61.46 11.83
N LEU A 152 24.71 60.72 10.74
CA LEU A 152 25.72 61.04 9.73
C LEU A 152 25.39 62.36 9.01
N ASP A 153 24.13 62.54 8.61
CA ASP A 153 23.65 63.78 8.00
C ASP A 153 23.82 64.98 8.94
N ALA A 154 23.46 64.81 10.23
CA ALA A 154 23.64 65.85 11.24
C ALA A 154 25.13 66.22 11.45
N GLY A 155 26.02 65.23 11.49
CA GLY A 155 27.47 65.46 11.60
C GLY A 155 28.05 66.18 10.38
N GLN A 156 27.59 65.86 9.17
CA GLN A 156 28.00 66.57 7.95
C GLN A 156 27.56 68.04 7.96
N GLN A 157 26.34 68.33 8.42
CA GLN A 157 25.85 69.71 8.54
C GLN A 157 26.68 70.52 9.55
N GLN A 158 27.07 69.92 10.68
CA GLN A 158 27.92 70.56 11.67
C GLN A 158 29.33 70.87 11.13
N LEU A 159 29.93 69.93 10.38
CA LEU A 159 31.23 70.14 9.74
C LEU A 159 31.19 71.24 8.67
N ALA A 160 30.10 71.36 7.91
CA ALA A 160 29.94 72.41 6.91
C ALA A 160 29.74 73.81 7.51
N ALA A 161 29.32 73.89 8.78
CA ALA A 161 29.06 75.14 9.49
C ALA A 161 30.27 75.65 10.31
N ALA A 162 31.36 74.88 10.40
CA ALA A 162 32.59 75.21 11.10
C ALA A 162 33.66 75.75 10.12
#